data_AF-A0AAW2Q0P1-F1
#
_entry.id   AF-A0AAW2Q0P1-F1
#
_cell.length_a   1.000
_cell.length_b   1.000
_cell.length_c   1.000
_cell.angle_alpha   90.00
_cell.angle_beta   90.00
_cell.angle_gamma   90.00
#
_symmetry.space_group_name_H-M   'P 1'
#
loop_
_entity.id
_entity.type
_entity.pdbx_description
1 polymer ?
#
loop_
_entity_poly.entity_id
_entity_poly.type
_entity_poly.pdbx_seq_one_letter_code
_entity_poly.pdbx_strand_id
1 'polypeptide(L)' 'MNYNDWLRNLRIVLDFENQTYVLDKFLPVTLPEDSTPEERVTFKRWQEDNRKVRSIVLASMTNDIQK' A
#
# COMPACT_ATOMS: atom_id res chain seq x y z
N MET A 1 -4.01 -6.98 19.56
CA MET A 1 -4.81 -7.56 18.46
C MET A 1 -4.06 -8.78 17.94
N ASN A 2 -4.72 -9.84 17.48
CA ASN A 2 -4.00 -10.94 16.80
C ASN A 2 -3.73 -10.57 15.33
N TYR A 3 -2.81 -11.28 14.68
CA TYR A 3 -2.43 -10.98 13.29
C TYR A 3 -3.61 -10.99 12.31
N ASN A 4 -4.55 -11.94 12.47
CA ASN A 4 -5.70 -12.07 11.56
C ASN A 4 -6.69 -10.91 11.72
N ASP A 5 -6.93 -10.49 12.96
CA ASP A 5 -7.78 -9.33 13.26
C ASP A 5 -7.15 -8.03 12.77
N TRP A 6 -5.83 -7.87 12.96
CA TRP A 6 -5.07 -6.74 12.44
C TRP A 6 -5.15 -6.68 10.91
N LEU A 7 -4.90 -7.81 10.24
CA LEU A 7 -4.93 -7.89 8.78
C LEU A 7 -6.33 -7.61 8.22
N ARG A 8 -7.39 -8.09 8.90
CA ARG A 8 -8.78 -7.78 8.53
C ARG A 8 -9.07 -6.29 8.67
N ASN A 9 -8.67 -5.66 9.77
CA ASN A 9 -8.87 -4.23 9.99
C ASN A 9 -8.06 -3.38 9.00
N LEU A 10 -6.82 -3.79 8.71
CA LEU A 10 -5.98 -3.17 7.69
C LEU A 10 -6.68 -3.20 6.32
N ARG A 11 -7.21 -4.36 5.91
CA ARG A 11 -7.95 -4.48 4.64
C ARG A 11 -9.17 -3.55 4.58
N ILE A 12 -9.92 -3.40 5.66
CA ILE A 12 -11.07 -2.47 5.73
C ILE A 12 -10.62 -1.03 5.52
N VAL A 13 -9.54 -0.60 6.20
CA VAL A 13 -8.99 0.76 6.05
C VAL A 13 -8.49 1.01 4.63
N LEU A 14 -7.79 0.04 4.05
CA LEU A 14 -7.27 0.17 2.68
C LEU A 14 -8.38 0.12 1.63
N ASP A 15 -9.47 -0.60 1.87
CA ASP A 15 -10.62 -0.63 0.98
C ASP A 15 -11.34 0.72 0.96
N PHE A 16 -11.52 1.33 2.14
CA PHE A 16 -12.02 2.70 2.27
C PHE A 16 -11.15 3.72 1.51
N GLU A 17 -9.84 3.51 1.47
CA GLU A 17 -8.87 4.35 0.75
C GLU A 17 -8.72 3.98 -0.74
N ASN A 18 -9.42 2.94 -1.23
CA ASN A 18 -9.27 2.38 -2.57
C ASN A 18 -7.81 1.97 -2.91
N GLN A 19 -7.10 1.43 -1.93
CA GLN A 19 -5.68 1.05 -2.00
C GLN A 19 -5.42 -0.43 -1.71
N THR A 20 -6.46 -1.26 -1.56
CA THR A 20 -6.34 -2.71 -1.36
C THR A 20 -5.47 -3.38 -2.43
N TYR A 21 -5.55 -2.89 -3.67
CA TYR A 21 -4.76 -3.38 -4.80
C TYR A 21 -3.23 -3.32 -4.59
N VAL A 22 -2.75 -2.45 -3.70
CA VAL A 22 -1.32 -2.34 -3.36
C VAL A 22 -0.83 -3.57 -2.58
N LEU A 23 -1.71 -4.25 -1.85
CA LEU A 23 -1.34 -5.49 -1.14
C LEU A 23 -1.15 -6.67 -2.09
N ASP A 24 -1.91 -6.70 -3.18
CA ASP A 24 -1.96 -7.85 -4.10
C ASP A 24 -0.99 -7.70 -5.28
N LYS A 25 -0.61 -6.46 -5.63
CA LYS A 25 0.23 -6.16 -6.81
C LYS A 25 1.54 -5.49 -6.41
N PHE A 26 2.63 -6.21 -6.65
CA PHE A 26 3.95 -5.60 -6.76
C PHE A 26 4.11 -4.97 -8.15
N LEU A 27 4.20 -3.64 -8.21
CA LEU A 27 4.72 -2.99 -9.41
C LEU A 27 6.25 -2.99 -9.41
N PRO A 28 6.87 -2.86 -10.59
CA PRO A 28 8.33 -2.72 -10.71
C PRO A 28 8.87 -1.60 -9.81
N VAL A 29 10.11 -1.68 -9.35
CA VAL A 29 10.73 -0.60 -8.57
C VAL A 29 11.07 0.61 -9.46
N THR A 30 11.21 0.37 -10.76
CA THR A 30 11.59 1.37 -11.78
C THR A 30 10.80 1.15 -13.07
N LEU A 31 10.40 2.25 -13.70
CA LEU A 31 9.86 2.24 -15.06
C LEU A 31 10.99 2.22 -16.11
N PRO A 32 10.82 1.50 -17.23
CA PRO A 32 11.68 1.63 -18.41
C PRO A 32 11.77 3.07 -18.95
N GLU A 33 12.89 3.43 -19.57
CA GLU A 33 13.10 4.78 -20.10
C GLU A 33 12.21 5.11 -21.29
N ASP A 34 11.72 4.10 -22.00
CA ASP A 34 10.78 4.18 -23.13
C ASP A 34 9.30 4.13 -22.70
N SER A 35 9.01 4.13 -21.39
CA SER A 35 7.63 4.10 -20.89
C SER A 35 6.81 5.29 -21.40
N THR A 36 5.57 5.01 -21.75
CA THR A 36 4.58 6.00 -22.18
C THR A 36 4.25 7.00 -21.07
N PRO A 37 3.74 8.20 -21.42
CA PRO A 37 3.27 9.17 -20.42
C PRO A 37 2.23 8.58 -19.47
N GLU A 38 1.31 7.75 -19.97
CA GLU A 38 0.25 7.11 -19.20
C GLU A 38 0.83 6.13 -18.18
N GLU A 39 1.78 5.28 -18.60
CA GLU A 39 2.50 4.36 -17.70
C GLU A 39 3.24 5.12 -16.59
N ARG A 40 3.86 6.26 -16.92
CA ARG A 40 4.52 7.12 -15.93
C ARG A 40 3.55 7.71 -14.91
N VAL A 41 2.37 8.13 -15.33
CA VAL A 41 1.33 8.64 -14.43
C VAL A 41 0.82 7.52 -13.52
N THR A 42 0.49 6.35 -14.07
CA THR A 42 0.05 5.19 -13.30
C THR A 42 1.10 4.76 -12.29
N PHE A 43 2.37 4.75 -12.68
CA PHE A 43 3.48 4.40 -11.81
C PHE A 43 3.66 5.38 -10.65
N LYS A 44 3.65 6.68 -10.92
CA LYS A 44 3.74 7.71 -9.86
C LYS A 44 2.59 7.56 -8.86
N ARG A 45 1.37 7.38 -9.36
CA ARG A 45 0.19 7.17 -8.49
C ARG A 45 0.37 5.94 -7.61
N TRP A 46 0.85 4.83 -8.18
CA TRP A 46 1.12 3.63 -7.37
C TRP A 46 2.23 3.86 -6.34
N GLN A 47 3.30 4.60 -6.66
CA GLN A 47 4.34 4.91 -5.68
C GLN A 47 3.80 5.73 -4.50
N GLU A 48 2.93 6.70 -4.78
CA GLU A 48 2.25 7.49 -3.75
C GLU A 48 1.32 6.63 -2.89
N ASP A 49 0.52 5.77 -3.52
CA ASP A 49 -0.38 4.84 -2.83
C ASP A 49 0.43 3.85 -1.99
N ASN A 50 1.51 3.28 -2.52
CA ASN A 50 2.42 2.38 -1.80
C ASN A 50 3.04 3.05 -0.57
N ARG A 51 3.47 4.31 -0.69
CA ARG A 51 3.97 5.08 0.45
C ARG A 51 2.91 5.26 1.52
N LYS A 52 1.66 5.56 1.15
CA LYS A 52 0.53 5.71 2.08
C LYS A 52 0.23 4.39 2.80
N VAL A 53 0.12 3.29 2.06
CA VAL A 53 -0.12 1.95 2.63
C VAL A 53 1.00 1.56 3.61
N ARG A 54 2.27 1.79 3.27
CA ARG A 54 3.41 1.52 4.17
C ARG A 54 3.29 2.29 5.48
N SER A 55 2.91 3.58 5.43
CA SER A 55 2.68 4.38 6.64
C SER A 55 1.54 3.82 7.50
N ILE A 56 0.43 3.40 6.88
CA ILE A 56 -0.72 2.80 7.59
C ILE A 56 -0.32 1.49 8.27
N VAL A 57 0.39 0.62 7.56
CA VAL A 57 0.91 -0.65 8.10
C VAL A 57 1.81 -0.40 9.30
N LEU A 58 2.80 0.48 9.18
CA LEU A 58 3.72 0.79 10.27
C LEU A 58 3.00 1.41 11.48
N ALA A 59 2.12 2.39 11.25
CA ALA A 59 1.38 3.05 12.33
C ALA A 59 0.42 2.08 13.06
N SER A 60 -0.24 1.18 12.32
CA SER A 60 -1.16 0.20 12.91
C SER A 60 -0.45 -0.91 13.68
N MET A 61 0.74 -1.35 13.23
CA MET A 61 1.53 -2.37 13.95
C MET A 61 2.20 -1.81 15.22
N THR A 62 2.54 -0.53 15.26
CA THR A 62 3.23 0.09 16.42
C THR A 62 2.36 0.05 17.69
N ASN A 63 1.02 0.12 17.54
CA ASN A 63 0.08 0.04 18.66
C ASN A 63 -0.10 -1.38 19.24
N ASP A 64 0.28 -2.42 18.51
CA ASP A 64 0.14 -3.83 18.92
C ASP A 64 1.45 -4.43 19.45
N ILE A 65 2.62 -3.95 19.03
CA ILE A 65 3.93 -4.46 19.48
C ILE A 65 4.39 -3.85 20.81
N GLN A 66 3.85 -2.68 21.20
CA GLN A 66 4.21 -1.99 22.44
C GLN A 66 3.36 -2.40 23.67
N LYS A 67 2.59 -3.48 23.60
CA LYS A 67 1.84 -4.03 24.75
C LYS A 67 2.44 -5.32 25.28
#